data_AF-A0A953QZS4-F1
#
_entry.id   AF-A0A953QZS4-F1
#
_cell.length_a   1.000
_cell.length_b   1.000
_cell.length_c   1.000
_cell.angle_alpha   90.00
_cell.angle_beta   90.00
_cell.angle_gamma   90.00
#
_symmetry.space_group_name_H-M   'P 1'
#
loop_
_entity.id
_entity.type
_entity.pdbx_description
1 polymer ?
#
loop_
_entity_poly.entity_id
_entity_poly.type
_entity_poly.pdbx_seq_one_letter_code
_entity_poly.pdbx_strand_id
1 'polypeptide(L)' 'MHFDLVGPVSEIEVIAAGPGVRIRALLNKMYGKGRWRKMKGTAMVRLPNASVRKVELHWYEAHGIGRKDLKIKRYLDES' A
#
# COMPACT_ATOMS: atom_id res chain seq x y z
N MET A 1 -4.13 -6.50 10.24
CA MET A 1 -5.49 -5.93 10.26
C MET A 1 -6.15 -6.28 8.95
N HIS A 2 -7.39 -6.75 9.01
CA HIS A 2 -8.20 -6.99 7.82
C HIS A 2 -9.03 -5.72 7.55
N PHE A 3 -9.08 -5.30 6.30
CA PHE A 3 -9.90 -4.19 5.84
C PHE A 3 -10.20 -4.40 4.37
N ASP A 4 -11.35 -3.90 3.92
CA ASP A 4 -11.73 -3.94 2.51
C ASP A 4 -11.56 -2.54 1.90
N LEU A 5 -11.04 -2.48 0.67
CA LEU A 5 -11.03 -1.24 -0.09
C LEU A 5 -12.45 -0.92 -0.58
N VAL A 6 -12.95 0.26 -0.21
CA VAL A 6 -14.25 0.77 -0.67
C VAL A 6 -13.99 1.76 -1.80
N GLY A 7 -13.66 1.22 -2.97
CA GLY A 7 -13.37 2.01 -4.18
C GLY A 7 -11.87 2.14 -4.52
N PRO A 8 -11.52 3.05 -5.45
CA PRO A 8 -10.15 3.21 -5.92
C PRO A 8 -9.26 3.89 -4.87
N VAL A 9 -7.96 3.64 -4.98
CA VAL A 9 -6.94 4.40 -4.25
C VAL A 9 -6.61 5.66 -5.05
N SER A 10 -6.71 6.83 -4.42
CA SER A 10 -6.40 8.14 -5.00
C SER A 10 -5.05 8.67 -4.48
N GLU A 11 -4.60 9.81 -5.01
CA GLU A 11 -3.40 10.53 -4.53
C GLU A 11 -2.16 9.61 -4.43
N ILE A 12 -1.99 8.77 -5.45
CA ILE A 12 -0.93 7.75 -5.46
C ILE A 12 0.41 8.43 -5.70
N GLU A 13 1.35 8.22 -4.78
CA GLU A 13 2.71 8.76 -4.85
C GLU A 13 3.75 7.66 -4.63
N VAL A 14 4.91 7.81 -5.25
CA VAL A 14 6.07 6.94 -5.03
C VAL A 14 6.89 7.49 -3.85
N ILE A 15 7.00 6.71 -2.77
CA ILE A 15 7.87 7.06 -1.64
C ILE A 15 9.33 6.71 -1.96
N ALA A 16 9.55 5.54 -2.55
CA ALA A 16 10.88 5.05 -2.89
C ALA A 16 10.81 4.09 -4.08
N ALA A 17 11.87 4.04 -4.89
CA ALA A 17 11.96 3.15 -6.03
C ALA A 17 13.34 2.47 -6.11
N GLY A 18 13.38 1.26 -6.67
CA GLY A 18 14.62 0.57 -6.97
C GLY A 18 15.49 0.34 -5.72
N PRO A 19 16.78 0.73 -5.73
CA PRO A 19 17.67 0.57 -4.57
C PRO A 19 17.18 1.27 -3.28
N GLY A 20 16.38 2.34 -3.39
CA GLY A 20 15.82 3.03 -2.23
C GLY A 20 14.77 2.22 -1.46
N VAL A 21 14.26 1.13 -2.04
CA VAL A 21 13.35 0.20 -1.35
C VAL A 21 14.18 -0.69 -0.44
N ARG A 22 14.28 -0.31 0.84
CA ARG A 22 15.13 -1.00 1.85
C ARG A 22 14.93 -2.52 1.93
N ILE A 23 13.70 -3.00 1.73
CA ILE A 23 13.37 -4.44 1.80
C ILE A 23 13.35 -5.14 0.42
N ARG A 24 13.90 -4.52 -0.63
CA ARG A 24 13.88 -5.04 -2.01
C ARG A 24 14.36 -6.49 -2.11
N ALA A 25 15.41 -6.86 -1.38
CA ALA A 25 15.94 -8.22 -1.40
C ALA A 25 14.92 -9.25 -0.89
N LEU A 26 14.18 -8.92 0.17
CA LEU A 26 13.11 -9.77 0.70
C LEU A 26 11.93 -9.85 -0.28
N LEU A 27 11.51 -8.72 -0.85
CA LEU A 27 10.43 -8.70 -1.84
C LEU A 27 10.77 -9.55 -3.08
N ASN A 28 12.03 -9.48 -3.54
CA ASN A 28 12.53 -10.34 -4.61
C ASN A 28 12.49 -11.83 -4.24
N LYS A 29 12.84 -12.17 -3.00
CA LYS A 29 12.83 -13.56 -2.51
C LYS A 29 11.41 -14.12 -2.40
N MET A 30 10.44 -13.30 -1.96
CA MET A 30 9.06 -13.76 -1.71
C MET A 30 8.20 -13.76 -2.98
N TYR A 31 8.33 -12.74 -3.83
CA TYR A 31 7.40 -12.52 -4.94
C TYR A 31 8.08 -12.52 -6.31
N GLY A 32 9.40 -12.67 -6.36
CA GLY A 32 10.18 -12.65 -7.59
C GLY A 32 10.83 -11.30 -7.88
N LYS A 33 11.80 -11.32 -8.79
CA LYS A 33 12.59 -10.13 -9.15
C LYS A 33 11.71 -9.10 -9.84
N GLY A 34 11.69 -7.88 -9.31
CA GLY A 34 10.91 -6.78 -9.89
C GLY A 34 11.54 -5.41 -9.68
N ARG A 35 11.11 -4.43 -10.49
CA ARG A 35 11.39 -3.02 -10.24
C ARG A 35 10.45 -2.51 -9.14
N TRP A 36 10.78 -2.89 -7.92
CA TRP A 36 9.99 -2.55 -6.74
C TRP A 36 9.92 -1.04 -6.52
N ARG A 37 8.71 -0.59 -6.20
CA ARG A 37 8.38 0.76 -5.75
C ARG A 37 7.61 0.64 -4.44
N LYS A 38 7.95 1.46 -3.46
CA LYS A 38 7.13 1.69 -2.29
C LYS A 38 6.20 2.85 -2.60
N MET A 39 4.91 2.61 -2.52
CA MET A 39 3.87 3.56 -2.88
C MET A 39 3.12 3.98 -1.62
N LYS A 40 2.58 5.20 -1.63
CA LYS A 40 1.50 5.63 -0.75
C LYS A 40 0.31 6.10 -1.56
N GLY A 41 -0.85 6.17 -0.94
CA GLY A 41 -2.05 6.79 -1.50
C GLY A 41 -3.17 6.82 -0.47
N THR A 42 -4.25 7.49 -0.82
CA THR A 42 -5.42 7.66 0.04
C THR A 42 -6.55 6.76 -0.43
N ALA A 43 -7.27 6.14 0.50
CA ALA A 43 -8.42 5.32 0.15
C ALA A 43 -9.49 5.35 1.26
N MET A 44 -10.72 5.02 0.86
CA MET A 44 -11.77 4.63 1.81
C MET A 44 -11.62 3.14 2.09
N VAL A 45 -11.63 2.77 3.37
CA VAL A 45 -11.58 1.37 3.81
C VAL A 45 -12.76 1.04 4.70
N ARG A 46 -13.29 -0.18 4.57
CA ARG A 46 -14.23 -0.75 5.53
C ARG A 46 -13.44 -1.56 6.55
N LEU A 47 -13.55 -1.17 7.81
CA LEU A 47 -12.95 -1.87 8.94
C LEU A 47 -13.84 -3.04 9.41
N PRO A 48 -13.33 -3.98 10.23
CA PRO A 48 -14.10 -5.13 10.70
C PRO A 48 -15.35 -4.77 11.52
N ASN A 49 -15.38 -3.58 12.11
CA ASN A 49 -16.54 -3.04 12.83
C ASN A 49 -17.57 -2.38 11.88
N ALA A 50 -17.51 -2.66 10.58
CA ALA A 50 -18.32 -2.08 9.51
C ALA A 50 -18.17 -0.56 9.29
N SER A 51 -17.32 0.13 10.05
CA SER A 51 -17.07 1.56 9.82
C SER A 51 -16.28 1.78 8.54
N VAL A 52 -16.67 2.80 7.79
CA VAL A 52 -15.95 3.26 6.59
C VAL A 52 -15.13 4.48 6.96
N ARG A 53 -13.80 4.39 6.78
CA ARG A 53 -12.85 5.41 7.21
C ARG A 53 -11.93 5.83 6.07
N LYS A 54 -11.51 7.10 6.05
CA LYS A 54 -10.50 7.60 5.09
C LYS A 54 -9.11 7.38 5.66
N VAL A 55 -8.23 6.72 4.90
CA VAL A 55 -6.90 6.32 5.39
C VAL A 55 -5.79 6.56 4.37
N GLU A 56 -4.58 6.80 4.87
CA GLU A 56 -3.35 6.70 4.09
C GLU A 56 -2.89 5.23 4.06
N LEU A 57 -2.74 4.67 2.87
CA LEU A 57 -2.26 3.31 2.61
C LEU A 57 -0.85 3.34 2.07
N HIS A 58 0.00 2.41 2.52
CA HIS A 58 1.31 2.14 1.91
C HIS A 58 1.35 0.71 1.40
N TRP A 59 2.00 0.48 0.26
CA TRP A 59 2.23 -0.85 -0.30
C TRP A 59 3.54 -0.90 -1.09
N TYR A 60 3.92 -2.10 -1.50
CA TYR A 60 4.99 -2.33 -2.48
C TYR A 60 4.39 -2.79 -3.80
N GLU A 61 4.94 -2.32 -4.91
CA GLU A 61 4.46 -2.67 -6.23
C GLU A 61 5.60 -2.86 -7.22
N ALA A 62 5.49 -3.89 -8.05
CA ALA A 62 6.39 -4.12 -9.16
C ALA A 62 5.57 -4.48 -10.42
N HIS A 63 6.07 -4.04 -11.58
CA HIS A 63 5.49 -4.38 -12.86
C HIS A 63 5.45 -5.91 -13.05
N GLY A 64 4.30 -6.44 -13.46
CA GLY A 64 4.07 -7.88 -13.62
C GLY A 64 3.79 -8.65 -12.31
N ILE A 65 3.98 -8.06 -11.14
CA ILE A 65 3.73 -8.68 -9.82
C ILE A 65 2.49 -8.08 -9.14
N GLY A 66 2.26 -6.77 -9.34
CA GLY A 66 1.15 -6.04 -8.73
C GLY A 66 1.47 -5.56 -7.30
N ARG A 67 0.41 -5.18 -6.57
CA ARG A 67 0.51 -4.62 -5.20
C ARG A 67 0.69 -5.72 -4.16
N LYS A 68 1.60 -5.50 -3.20
CA LYS A 68 1.94 -6.39 -2.09
C LYS A 68 2.07 -5.60 -0.79
N ASP A 69 1.83 -6.29 0.34
CA ASP A 69 1.91 -5.74 1.70
C ASP A 69 1.16 -4.41 1.89
N LEU A 70 -0.07 -4.34 1.40
CA LEU A 70 -0.95 -3.18 1.61
C LEU A 70 -1.24 -2.99 3.11
N LYS A 71 -0.95 -1.81 3.64
CA LYS A 71 -1.12 -1.50 5.07
C LYS A 71 -1.66 -0.09 5.28
N ILE A 72 -2.57 0.05 6.23
CA ILE A 72 -2.98 1.34 6.77
C ILE A 72 -1.80 1.94 7.53
N LYS A 73 -1.49 3.20 7.23
CA LYS A 73 -0.46 3.98 7.93
C LYS A 73 -1.03 5.04 8.84
N ARG A 74 -2.11 5.71 8.42
CA ARG A 74 -2.75 6.80 9.17
C ARG A 74 -4.24 6.85 8.85
N TYR A 75 -5.05 7.25 9.83
CA TYR A 75 -6.43 7.69 9.62
C TYR A 75 -6.41 9.18 9.27
N LEU A 76 -7.17 9.58 8.25
CA LEU A 76 -7.21 10.95 7.72
C LEU A 76 -8.54 11.65 8.04
N ASP A 77 -9.44 10.98 8.76
CA ASP A 77 -10.77 11.45 9.12
C ASP A 77 -10.94 11.76 10.61
N GLU A 78 -9.85 11.67 11.39
CA GLU A 78 -9.82 12.10 12.78
C GLU A 78 -9.46 13.59 12.82
N SER A 79 -10.40 14.41 13.26
CA SER A 79 -10.23 15.82 13.66
C SER A 79 -10.76 15.98 15.07
#